data_AF-A0A645BCD5-F1
#
_entry.id   AF-A0A645BCD5-F1
#
_cell.length_a   1.000
_cell.length_b   1.000
_cell.length_c   1.000
_cell.angle_alpha   90.00
_cell.angle_beta   90.00
_cell.angle_gamma   90.00
#
_symmetry.space_group_name_H-M   'P 1'
#
loop_
_entity.id
_entity.type
_entity.pdbx_description
1 polymer ?
#
loop_
_entity_poly.entity_id
_entity_poly.type
_entity_poly.pdbx_seq_one_letter_code
_entity_poly.pdbx_strand_id
1 'polypeptide(L)'
;MIPNPIIYNDTTITIGLIVSCLVMLAAVMIPKAIKYRKQVKQNESEKAVQDEQEVEITIISEEKMKKKEQTLDYRKTFLTAPKLEDRKPVFISRETRDSLDKIARRLGDRKMSVSGFLENMAKHHLAEYKDEVNRLYEE
;
A
#
# COMPACT_ATOMS: atom_id res chain seq x y z
N MET A 1 -56.94 -43.87 32.91
CA MET A 1 -55.78 -43.96 32.00
C MET A 1 -55.76 -42.72 31.13
N ILE A 2 -54.96 -41.73 31.53
CA ILE A 2 -54.74 -40.48 30.78
C ILE A 2 -53.23 -40.21 30.90
N PRO A 3 -52.51 -39.96 29.80
CA PRO A 3 -51.04 -39.99 29.79
C PRO A 3 -50.44 -38.74 30.45
N ASN A 4 -49.25 -38.92 31.05
CA ASN A 4 -48.45 -37.87 31.67
C ASN A 4 -48.17 -36.71 30.69
N PRO A 5 -48.43 -35.43 31.08
CA PRO A 5 -47.92 -34.30 30.33
C PRO A 5 -46.42 -34.20 30.56
N ILE A 6 -45.68 -34.42 29.49
CA ILE A 6 -44.23 -34.46 29.41
C ILE A 6 -43.66 -33.12 29.88
N ILE A 7 -42.64 -33.24 30.73
CA ILE A 7 -41.82 -32.21 31.35
C ILE A 7 -41.28 -31.24 30.28
N TYR A 8 -41.94 -30.10 30.08
CA TYR A 8 -41.41 -28.99 29.28
C TYR A 8 -41.33 -27.77 30.18
N ASN A 9 -40.30 -27.76 31.01
CA ASN A 9 -39.99 -26.68 31.93
C ASN A 9 -39.01 -25.72 31.25
N ASP A 10 -39.10 -24.43 31.57
CA ASP A 10 -38.32 -23.31 31.05
C ASP A 10 -36.80 -23.59 30.90
N THR A 11 -36.26 -24.44 31.78
CA THR A 11 -34.87 -24.91 31.79
C THR A 11 -34.49 -25.69 30.52
N THR A 12 -35.37 -26.52 29.98
CA THR A 12 -35.10 -27.30 28.76
C THR A 12 -35.09 -26.41 27.51
N ILE A 13 -35.94 -25.37 27.50
CA ILE A 13 -36.00 -24.36 26.43
C ILE A 13 -34.74 -23.50 26.43
N THR A 14 -34.35 -23.00 27.60
CA THR A 14 -33.16 -22.16 27.76
C THR A 14 -31.88 -22.92 27.42
N ILE A 15 -31.75 -24.19 27.81
CA ILE A 15 -30.64 -25.05 27.39
C ILE A 15 -30.63 -25.22 25.86
N GLY A 16 -31.79 -25.47 25.25
CA GLY A 16 -31.92 -25.58 23.79
C GLY A 16 -31.50 -24.30 23.06
N LEU A 17 -31.88 -23.12 23.57
CA LEU A 17 -31.49 -21.83 23.00
C LEU A 17 -29.99 -21.56 23.13
N ILE A 18 -29.38 -21.88 24.29
CA ILE A 18 -27.95 -21.71 24.50
C ILE A 18 -27.16 -22.62 23.55
N VAL A 19 -27.55 -23.90 23.45
CA VAL A 19 -26.89 -24.86 22.55
C VAL A 19 -27.04 -24.43 21.09
N SER A 20 -28.23 -23.99 20.67
CA SER A 20 -28.48 -23.45 19.33
C SER A 20 -27.58 -22.22 19.03
N CYS A 21 -27.46 -21.30 19.99
CA CYS A 21 -26.63 -20.12 19.84
C CYS A 21 -25.14 -20.47 19.69
N LEU A 22 -24.63 -21.42 20.49
CA LEU A 22 -23.24 -21.88 20.41
C LEU A 22 -22.94 -22.56 19.05
N VAL A 23 -23.86 -23.37 18.54
CA VAL A 23 -23.72 -24.01 17.22
C VAL A 23 -23.69 -22.97 16.10
N MET A 24 -24.55 -21.95 16.16
CA MET A 24 -24.57 -20.85 15.18
C MET A 24 -23.28 -20.02 15.20
N LEU A 25 -22.74 -19.71 16.38
CA LEU A 25 -21.48 -18.99 16.51
C LEU A 25 -20.30 -19.80 15.95
N ALA A 26 -20.25 -21.10 16.24
CA ALA A 26 -19.21 -21.99 15.71
C ALA A 26 -19.28 -22.08 14.17
N ALA A 27 -20.48 -22.25 13.61
CA ALA A 27 -20.69 -22.35 12.16
C ALA A 27 -20.24 -21.10 11.38
N VAL A 28 -20.28 -19.92 12.00
CA VAL A 28 -19.87 -18.64 11.36
C VAL A 28 -18.38 -18.33 11.59
N MET A 29 -17.87 -18.59 12.80
CA MET A 29 -16.50 -18.21 13.17
C MET A 29 -15.45 -19.16 12.57
N ILE A 30 -15.75 -20.46 12.48
CA ILE A 30 -14.80 -21.46 11.94
C ILE A 30 -14.43 -21.17 10.47
N PRO A 31 -15.37 -20.94 9.53
CA PRO A 31 -15.03 -20.62 8.15
C PRO A 31 -14.26 -19.31 8.02
N LYS A 32 -14.63 -18.29 8.82
CA LYS A 32 -13.99 -16.97 8.80
C LYS A 32 -12.55 -17.04 9.30
N ALA A 33 -12.29 -17.81 10.35
CA ALA A 33 -10.95 -18.05 10.88
C ALA A 33 -10.08 -18.84 9.88
N ILE A 34 -10.63 -19.84 9.20
CA ILE A 34 -9.93 -20.60 8.16
C ILE A 34 -9.56 -19.70 6.98
N LYS A 35 -10.49 -18.87 6.51
CA LYS A 35 -10.26 -17.91 5.42
C LYS A 35 -9.23 -16.85 5.79
N TYR A 36 -9.25 -16.37 7.03
CA TYR A 36 -8.25 -15.42 7.54
C TYR A 36 -6.85 -16.06 7.58
N ARG A 37 -6.73 -17.28 8.12
CA ARG A 37 -5.45 -18.01 8.17
C ARG A 37 -4.88 -18.30 6.78
N LYS A 38 -5.74 -18.61 5.80
CA LYS A 38 -5.32 -18.85 4.42
C LYS A 38 -4.79 -17.56 3.75
N GLN A 39 -5.44 -16.42 3.98
CA GLN A 39 -4.98 -15.11 3.50
C GLN A 39 -3.65 -14.69 4.14
N VAL A 40 -3.47 -14.93 5.44
CA VAL A 40 -2.20 -14.62 6.13
C VAL A 40 -1.05 -15.44 5.53
N LYS A 41 -1.23 -16.75 5.31
CA LYS A 41 -0.20 -17.60 4.68
C LYS A 41 0.12 -17.21 3.24
N GLN A 42 -0.89 -16.79 2.46
CA GLN A 42 -0.69 -16.34 1.08
C GLN A 42 0.09 -15.02 1.03
N ASN A 43 -0.28 -14.05 1.88
CA ASN A 43 0.44 -12.78 1.98
C ASN A 43 1.88 -12.95 2.49
N GLU A 44 2.13 -13.90 3.39
CA GLU A 44 3.47 -14.20 3.91
C GLU A 44 4.36 -14.88 2.85
N SER A 45 3.78 -15.76 2.03
CA SER A 45 4.46 -16.35 0.87
C SER A 45 4.73 -15.32 -0.25
N GLU A 46 3.79 -14.43 -0.54
CA GLU A 46 3.97 -13.36 -1.54
C GLU A 46 5.01 -12.33 -1.06
N LYS A 47 5.09 -12.06 0.25
CA LYS A 47 6.13 -11.21 0.85
C LYS A 47 7.53 -11.82 0.74
N ALA A 48 7.68 -13.12 0.98
CA ALA A 48 8.97 -13.80 0.86
C ALA A 48 9.52 -13.75 -0.58
N VAL A 49 8.66 -13.95 -1.59
CA VAL A 49 9.05 -13.87 -3.01
C VAL A 49 9.42 -12.43 -3.42
N GLN A 50 8.76 -11.41 -2.85
CA GLN A 50 9.08 -10.00 -3.11
C GLN A 50 10.41 -9.56 -2.47
N ASP A 51 10.70 -9.99 -1.24
CA ASP A 51 11.97 -9.67 -0.59
C ASP A 51 13.17 -10.30 -1.35
N GLU A 52 12.99 -11.47 -1.96
CA GLU A 52 14.03 -12.13 -2.78
C GLU A 52 14.26 -11.42 -4.13
N GLN A 53 13.20 -10.99 -4.82
CA GLN A 53 13.32 -10.26 -6.10
C GLN A 53 13.87 -8.83 -5.93
N GLU A 54 13.69 -8.24 -4.76
CA GLU A 54 14.16 -6.89 -4.46
C GLU A 54 15.67 -6.81 -4.20
N VAL A 55 16.26 -7.88 -3.66
CA VAL A 55 17.71 -7.97 -3.47
C VAL A 55 18.45 -7.98 -4.82
N GLU A 56 17.84 -8.54 -5.87
CA GLU A 56 18.44 -8.65 -7.22
C GLU A 56 18.48 -7.31 -8.00
N ILE A 57 17.57 -6.36 -7.72
CA ILE A 57 17.53 -5.05 -8.42
C ILE A 57 18.64 -4.08 -7.94
N THR A 58 19.32 -4.41 -6.83
CA THR A 58 20.33 -3.51 -6.23
C THR A 58 21.66 -3.47 -7.02
N ILE A 59 21.80 -4.22 -8.11
CA ILE A 59 23.02 -4.27 -8.94
C ILE A 59 22.75 -3.71 -10.36
N ILE A 60 22.11 -2.54 -10.47
CA ILE A 60 22.09 -1.82 -11.76
C ILE A 60 23.27 -0.84 -11.80
N SER A 61 24.38 -1.39 -12.31
CA SER A 61 25.37 -0.75 -13.19
C SER A 61 25.80 0.69 -12.86
N GLU A 62 26.89 0.80 -12.10
CA GLU A 62 27.80 1.95 -12.18
C GLU A 62 28.50 1.98 -13.54
N GLU A 63 27.83 2.46 -14.60
CA GLU A 63 28.53 2.84 -15.83
C GLU A 63 28.62 4.37 -15.98
N LYS A 64 29.85 4.82 -15.77
CA LYS A 64 30.35 6.19 -15.86
C LYS A 64 29.94 6.89 -17.15
N MET A 65 29.03 7.85 -17.06
CA MET A 65 29.01 8.98 -17.99
C MET A 65 29.66 10.20 -17.33
N LYS A 66 30.93 10.42 -17.65
CA LYS A 66 31.64 11.67 -17.34
C LYS A 66 31.03 12.80 -18.16
N LYS A 67 30.10 13.54 -17.56
CA LYS A 67 29.89 14.95 -17.88
C LYS A 67 30.01 15.73 -16.58
N LYS A 68 30.48 16.97 -16.69
CA LYS A 68 30.81 17.87 -15.58
C LYS A 68 29.51 18.31 -14.89
N GLU A 69 28.82 17.40 -14.25
CA GLU A 69 27.62 17.66 -13.46
C GLU A 69 28.07 18.21 -12.12
N GLN A 70 27.55 19.38 -11.78
CA GLN A 70 27.33 19.68 -10.36
C GLN A 70 26.57 18.47 -9.83
N THR A 71 27.19 17.70 -8.96
CA THR A 71 26.60 16.49 -8.42
C THR A 71 25.27 16.88 -7.78
N LEU A 72 24.18 16.62 -8.50
CA LEU A 72 22.84 16.94 -8.05
C LEU A 72 22.60 16.12 -6.78
N ASP A 73 22.41 16.81 -5.66
CA ASP A 73 22.04 16.14 -4.43
C ASP A 73 20.60 15.65 -4.55
N TYR A 74 20.43 14.42 -5.04
CA TYR A 74 19.14 13.81 -5.31
C TYR A 74 18.22 13.85 -4.09
N ARG A 75 18.77 13.55 -2.91
CA ARG A 75 17.98 13.53 -1.67
C ARG A 75 17.46 14.92 -1.35
N LYS A 76 18.33 15.91 -1.36
CA LYS A 76 17.93 17.30 -1.07
C LYS A 76 16.95 17.84 -2.10
N THR A 77 17.19 17.55 -3.38
CA THR A 77 16.38 18.07 -4.48
C THR A 77 15.00 17.43 -4.55
N PHE A 78 14.91 16.10 -4.43
CA PHE A 78 13.66 15.39 -4.71
C PHE A 78 12.99 14.78 -3.49
N LEU A 79 13.75 14.48 -2.43
CA LEU A 79 13.27 13.71 -1.28
C LEU A 79 12.96 14.56 -0.03
N THR A 80 13.01 15.90 -0.16
CA THR A 80 12.55 16.86 0.85
C THR A 80 11.03 17.07 0.77
N ALA A 81 10.29 16.79 1.84
CA ALA A 81 8.82 16.87 1.84
C ALA A 81 8.30 18.31 1.63
N PRO A 82 7.66 18.62 0.48
CA PRO A 82 7.17 19.98 0.23
C PRO A 82 5.82 20.23 0.92
N LYS A 83 5.54 21.51 1.20
CA LYS A 83 4.19 21.95 1.52
C LYS A 83 3.41 22.09 0.23
N LEU A 84 2.29 21.39 0.14
CA LEU A 84 1.43 21.34 -1.05
C LEU A 84 0.07 21.95 -0.69
N GLU A 85 -0.23 23.08 -1.31
CA GLU A 85 -1.48 23.86 -1.23
C GLU A 85 -2.20 23.77 -2.59
N ASP A 86 -3.52 23.97 -2.63
CA ASP A 86 -4.33 24.01 -3.86
C ASP A 86 -4.08 22.86 -4.87
N ARG A 87 -3.98 21.65 -4.32
CA ARG A 87 -3.55 20.46 -5.06
C ARG A 87 -4.53 20.11 -6.18
N LYS A 88 -3.98 19.79 -7.36
CA LYS A 88 -4.74 19.22 -8.48
C LYS A 88 -4.34 17.75 -8.71
N PRO A 89 -5.28 16.84 -9.00
CA PRO A 89 -4.95 15.45 -9.29
C PRO A 89 -4.30 15.31 -10.66
N VAL A 90 -3.31 14.41 -10.77
CA VAL A 90 -2.69 13.99 -12.03
C VAL A 90 -2.69 12.47 -12.07
N PHE A 91 -3.13 11.90 -13.19
CA PHE A 91 -3.13 10.45 -13.39
C PHE A 91 -1.80 10.00 -13.98
N ILE A 92 -1.29 8.90 -13.43
CA ILE A 92 -0.13 8.16 -13.93
C ILE A 92 -0.47 6.68 -13.93
N SER A 93 0.34 5.86 -14.59
CA SER A 93 0.14 4.41 -14.55
C SER A 93 0.28 3.87 -13.12
N ARG A 94 -0.35 2.71 -12.86
CA ARG A 94 -0.22 2.02 -11.56
C ARG A 94 1.23 1.67 -11.26
N GLU A 95 1.92 1.07 -12.23
CA GLU A 95 3.31 0.64 -12.09
C GLU A 95 4.25 1.81 -11.74
N THR A 96 4.07 2.95 -12.42
CA THR A 96 4.83 4.17 -12.10
C THR A 96 4.52 4.65 -10.68
N ARG A 97 3.25 4.70 -10.28
CA ARG A 97 2.87 5.10 -8.92
C ARG A 97 3.48 4.17 -7.86
N ASP A 98 3.46 2.87 -8.08
CA ASP A 98 3.97 1.87 -7.13
C ASP A 98 5.49 2.02 -6.98
N SER A 99 6.21 2.26 -8.08
CA SER A 99 7.65 2.53 -8.05
C SER A 99 7.97 3.82 -7.28
N LEU A 100 7.20 4.89 -7.51
CA LEU A 100 7.34 6.15 -6.79
C LEU A 100 7.01 6.01 -5.29
N ASP A 101 6.02 5.19 -4.94
CA ASP A 101 5.66 4.91 -3.55
C ASP A 101 6.79 4.19 -2.80
N LYS A 102 7.44 3.20 -3.44
CA LYS A 102 8.63 2.54 -2.87
C LYS A 102 9.75 3.54 -2.59
N ILE A 103 10.05 4.42 -3.54
CA ILE A 103 11.09 5.46 -3.37
C ILE A 103 10.72 6.41 -2.22
N ALA A 104 9.51 6.98 -2.25
CA ALA A 104 9.05 7.94 -1.26
C ALA A 104 9.07 7.37 0.17
N ARG A 105 8.70 6.09 0.34
CA ARG A 105 8.66 5.44 1.65
C ARG A 105 10.03 5.04 2.19
N ARG A 106 10.96 4.64 1.32
CA ARG A 106 12.27 4.11 1.75
C ARG A 106 13.35 5.16 1.82
N LEU A 107 13.30 6.15 0.93
CA LEU A 107 14.37 7.14 0.78
C LEU A 107 13.95 8.53 1.25
N GLY A 108 12.65 8.81 1.29
CA GLY A 108 12.08 10.11 1.64
C GLY A 108 12.17 10.47 3.12
N ASP A 109 12.21 11.77 3.40
CA ASP A 109 12.14 12.28 4.76
C ASP A 109 10.79 12.00 5.44
N ARG A 110 10.71 12.27 6.75
CA ARG A 110 9.45 12.17 7.49
C ARG A 110 8.38 13.03 6.82
N LYS A 111 7.23 12.41 6.49
CA LYS A 111 6.09 12.99 5.76
C LYS A 111 6.27 13.09 4.24
N MET A 112 7.31 12.50 3.67
CA MET A 112 7.40 12.37 2.22
C MET A 112 6.22 11.54 1.69
N SER A 113 5.66 11.97 0.57
CA SER A 113 4.55 11.32 -0.12
C SER A 113 4.85 11.26 -1.61
N VAL A 114 4.19 10.34 -2.33
CA VAL A 114 4.31 10.26 -3.80
C VAL A 114 4.01 11.60 -4.46
N SER A 115 2.96 12.30 -4.01
CA SER A 115 2.62 13.63 -4.53
C SER A 115 3.72 14.67 -4.25
N GLY A 116 4.34 14.63 -3.06
CA GLY A 116 5.44 15.53 -2.73
C GLY A 116 6.70 15.27 -3.55
N PHE A 117 7.02 13.99 -3.78
CA PHE A 117 8.14 13.61 -4.62
C PHE A 117 7.91 14.02 -6.09
N LEU A 118 6.72 13.74 -6.63
CA LEU A 118 6.33 14.17 -7.98
C LEU A 118 6.35 15.69 -8.15
N GLU A 119 5.90 16.45 -7.14
CA GLU A 119 5.97 17.91 -7.16
C GLU A 119 7.41 18.40 -7.30
N ASN A 120 8.34 17.83 -6.54
CA ASN A 120 9.75 18.21 -6.60
C ASN A 120 10.36 17.87 -7.97
N MET A 121 10.03 16.69 -8.51
CA MET A 121 10.44 16.30 -9.87
C MET A 121 9.90 17.27 -10.93
N ALA A 122 8.61 17.61 -10.85
CA ALA A 122 7.97 18.53 -11.79
C ALA A 122 8.58 19.93 -11.71
N LYS A 123 8.80 20.46 -10.50
CA LYS A 123 9.47 21.76 -10.31
C LYS A 123 10.88 21.80 -10.87
N HIS A 124 11.67 20.76 -10.59
CA HIS A 124 13.02 20.64 -11.14
C HIS A 124 13.00 20.58 -12.66
N HIS A 125 12.12 19.76 -13.24
CA HIS A 125 11.99 19.64 -14.70
C HIS A 125 11.60 20.97 -15.34
N LEU A 126 10.59 21.66 -14.79
CA LEU A 126 10.17 22.97 -15.30
C LEU A 126 11.26 24.04 -15.17
N ALA A 127 12.08 23.99 -14.13
CA ALA A 127 13.20 24.91 -13.96
C ALA A 127 14.34 24.63 -14.95
N GLU A 128 14.72 23.36 -15.10
CA GLU A 128 15.82 22.92 -15.98
C GLU A 128 15.50 23.16 -17.45
N TYR A 129 14.26 22.89 -17.87
CA TYR A 129 13.84 22.96 -19.28
C TYR A 129 13.00 24.19 -19.60
N LYS A 130 13.02 25.22 -18.74
CA LYS A 130 12.19 26.42 -18.89
C LYS A 130 12.31 27.06 -20.28
N ASP A 131 13.55 27.24 -20.76
CA ASP A 131 13.81 27.92 -22.02
C ASP A 131 13.34 27.08 -23.23
N GLU A 132 13.52 25.77 -23.16
CA GLU A 132 13.00 24.82 -24.17
C GLU A 132 11.48 24.86 -24.24
N VAL A 133 10.83 24.78 -23.07
CA VAL A 133 9.36 24.82 -22.96
C VAL A 133 8.83 26.14 -23.50
N ASN A 134 9.46 27.27 -23.16
CA ASN A 134 9.04 28.59 -23.65
C ASN A 134 9.19 28.71 -25.16
N ARG A 135 10.29 28.21 -25.74
CA ARG A 135 10.47 28.20 -27.20
C ARG A 135 9.32 27.48 -27.90
N LEU A 136 8.92 26.31 -27.39
CA LEU A 136 7.82 25.52 -27.96
C LEU A 136 6.43 26.19 -27.81
N TYR A 137 6.27 27.16 -26.91
CA TYR A 137 5.02 27.93 -26.78
C TYR A 137 4.90 29.07 -27.79
N GLU A 138 6.02 29.57 -28.30
CA GLU A 138 6.08 30.70 -29.24
C GLU A 138 6.11 30.25 -30.72
N GLU A 139 6.19 28.94 -30.97
CA GLU A 139 6.02 28.30 -32.28
C GLU A 139 4.53 28.08 -32.61
#